data_AF-Q9WU26-F1
#
_entry.id   AF-Q9WU26-F1
#
_cell.length_a   1.000
_cell.length_b   1.000
_cell.length_c   1.000
_cell.angle_alpha   90.00
_cell.angle_beta   90.00
_cell.angle_gamma   90.00
#
_symmetry.space_group_name_H-M   'P 1'
#
loop_
_entity.id
_entity.type
_entity.pdbx_description
1 polymer ?
#
loop_
_entity_poly.entity_id
_entity_poly.type
_entity_poly.pdbx_seq_one_letter_code
_entity_poly.pdbx_strand_id
1 'polypeptide(L)'
;FIVNLAVADLLLSTTVLPFSATMEVLGFWAFGRAFCDVWAAVDVLCCTASILCLCTISVDRYVGVRHSLKYPSIMTERKAAAILALLWALALVVSVGPLLGWKEPVPPDERFCGITEEAGYAVFSSVCSFYLPMAVIVVM
;
A
#
# COMPACT_ATOMS: atom_id res chain seq x y z
N PHE A 1 2.67 -0.26 -16.05
CA PHE A 1 2.06 0.37 -14.85
C PHE A 1 0.61 -0.03 -14.63
N ILE A 2 -0.32 0.20 -15.59
CA ILE A 2 -1.76 -0.12 -15.41
C ILE A 2 -2.03 -1.58 -15.02
N VAL A 3 -1.36 -2.55 -15.65
CA VAL A 3 -1.50 -3.97 -15.28
C VAL A 3 -1.06 -4.23 -13.84
N ASN A 4 0.02 -3.61 -13.37
CA ASN A 4 0.48 -3.74 -11.98
C ASN A 4 -0.55 -3.16 -11.00
N LEU A 5 -1.15 -2.02 -11.34
CA LEU A 5 -2.22 -1.42 -10.55
C LEU A 5 -3.43 -2.35 -10.46
N ALA A 6 -3.89 -2.90 -11.60
CA ALA A 6 -5.01 -3.84 -11.62
C ALA A 6 -4.72 -5.11 -10.79
N VAL A 7 -3.48 -5.62 -10.82
CA VAL A 7 -3.07 -6.76 -9.97
C VAL A 7 -3.12 -6.39 -8.49
N ALA A 8 -2.62 -5.21 -8.10
CA ALA A 8 -2.66 -4.75 -6.72
C ALA A 8 -4.11 -4.60 -6.21
N ASP A 9 -4.99 -3.99 -7.00
CA ASP A 9 -6.40 -3.77 -6.63
C ASP A 9 -7.20 -5.08 -6.59
N LEU A 10 -6.90 -6.03 -7.50
CA LEU A 10 -7.50 -7.36 -7.46
C LEU A 10 -7.03 -8.14 -6.24
N LEU A 11 -5.75 -8.07 -5.87
CA LEU A 11 -5.22 -8.71 -4.66
C LEU A 11 -5.93 -8.14 -3.42
N LEU A 12 -6.01 -6.82 -3.29
CA LEU A 12 -6.75 -6.16 -2.21
C LEU A 12 -8.21 -6.63 -2.15
N SER A 13 -8.89 -6.61 -3.30
CA SER A 13 -10.31 -6.94 -3.38
C SER A 13 -10.63 -8.41 -3.08
N THR A 14 -9.71 -9.32 -3.37
CA THR A 14 -9.91 -10.77 -3.18
C THR A 14 -9.41 -11.26 -1.83
N THR A 15 -8.36 -10.64 -1.28
CA THR A 15 -7.69 -11.15 -0.05
C THR A 15 -7.95 -10.32 1.19
N VAL A 16 -8.37 -9.05 1.07
CA VAL A 16 -8.57 -8.17 2.23
C VAL A 16 -10.06 -7.88 2.44
N LEU A 17 -10.75 -7.44 1.39
CA LEU A 17 -12.15 -7.00 1.49
C LEU A 17 -13.14 -8.09 1.96
N PRO A 18 -13.06 -9.37 1.53
CA PRO A 18 -14.01 -10.38 1.98
C PRO A 18 -13.89 -10.67 3.48
N PHE A 19 -12.67 -10.68 4.00
CA PHE A 19 -12.40 -10.91 5.42
C PHE A 19 -12.83 -9.71 6.25
N SER A 20 -12.57 -8.50 5.76
CA SER A 20 -13.09 -7.27 6.38
C SER A 20 -14.62 -7.28 6.43
N ALA A 21 -15.29 -7.68 5.34
CA ALA A 21 -16.75 -7.78 5.30
C ALA A 21 -17.29 -8.83 6.29
N THR A 22 -16.63 -9.99 6.42
CA THR A 22 -17.06 -10.97 7.43
C THR A 22 -16.89 -10.48 8.86
N MET A 23 -15.84 -9.69 9.15
CA MET A 23 -15.67 -9.05 10.46
C MET A 23 -16.83 -8.08 10.76
N GLU A 24 -17.19 -7.23 9.80
CA GLU A 24 -18.31 -6.28 9.93
C GLU A 24 -19.66 -6.99 10.13
N VAL A 25 -19.91 -8.09 9.43
CA VAL A 25 -21.16 -8.86 9.56
C VAL A 25 -21.24 -9.62 10.89
N LEU A 26 -20.13 -10.20 11.36
CA LEU A 26 -20.10 -10.97 12.60
C LEU A 26 -19.95 -10.09 13.86
N GLY A 27 -19.42 -8.88 13.72
CA GLY A 27 -19.07 -7.99 14.83
C GLY A 27 -17.83 -8.42 15.62
N PHE A 28 -17.11 -9.44 15.16
CA PHE A 28 -15.86 -9.90 15.75
C PHE A 28 -14.97 -10.63 14.73
N TRP A 29 -13.68 -10.74 15.03
CA TRP A 29 -12.72 -11.49 14.22
C TRP A 29 -12.70 -12.97 14.57
N ALA A 30 -13.03 -13.83 13.59
CA ALA A 30 -13.16 -15.27 13.78
C ALA A 30 -11.91 -16.08 13.35
N PHE A 31 -10.93 -15.45 12.68
CA PHE A 31 -9.81 -16.15 12.01
C PHE A 31 -8.54 -16.24 12.87
N GLY A 32 -8.59 -15.78 14.11
CA GLY A 32 -7.47 -15.79 15.04
C GLY A 32 -6.42 -14.71 14.75
N ARG A 33 -5.49 -14.56 15.69
CA ARG A 33 -4.62 -13.39 15.75
C ARG A 33 -3.53 -13.32 14.69
N ALA A 34 -2.88 -14.45 14.41
CA ALA A 34 -1.85 -14.52 13.38
C ALA A 34 -2.41 -14.10 12.00
N PHE A 35 -3.66 -14.48 11.70
CA PHE A 35 -4.32 -14.08 10.47
C PHE A 35 -4.67 -12.58 10.46
N CYS A 36 -5.03 -12.00 11.61
CA CYS A 36 -5.24 -10.55 11.74
C CYS A 36 -3.97 -9.76 11.39
N ASP A 37 -2.82 -10.19 11.92
CA ASP A 37 -1.54 -9.50 11.69
C ASP A 37 -1.13 -9.55 10.21
N VAL A 38 -1.33 -10.71 9.56
CA VAL A 38 -1.09 -10.87 8.12
C VAL A 38 -2.08 -10.03 7.31
N TRP A 39 -3.37 -10.07 7.66
CA TRP A 39 -4.42 -9.29 7.00
C TRP A 39 -4.12 -7.78 7.06
N ALA A 40 -3.79 -7.26 8.23
CA ALA A 40 -3.44 -5.84 8.41
C ALA A 40 -2.17 -5.45 7.64
N ALA A 41 -1.15 -6.32 7.62
CA ALA A 41 0.07 -6.07 6.84
C ALA A 41 -0.21 -6.07 5.33
N VAL A 42 -1.03 -7.00 4.83
CA VAL A 42 -1.41 -7.09 3.41
C VAL A 42 -2.26 -5.89 2.99
N ASP A 43 -3.19 -5.44 3.84
CA ASP A 43 -4.00 -4.25 3.58
C ASP A 43 -3.13 -3.01 3.38
N VAL A 44 -2.23 -2.72 4.34
CA VAL A 44 -1.31 -1.58 4.25
C VAL A 44 -0.39 -1.72 3.04
N LEU A 45 0.15 -2.92 2.78
CA LEU A 45 1.01 -3.20 1.63
C LEU A 45 0.31 -2.87 0.31
N CYS A 46 -0.87 -3.46 0.08
CA CYS A 46 -1.62 -3.31 -1.16
C CYS A 46 -2.08 -1.86 -1.37
N CYS A 47 -2.61 -1.21 -0.33
CA CYS A 47 -3.03 0.20 -0.41
C CYS A 47 -1.84 1.11 -0.73
N THR A 48 -0.71 0.92 -0.05
CA THR A 48 0.51 1.70 -0.29
C THR A 48 1.04 1.49 -1.71
N ALA A 49 1.09 0.23 -2.18
CA ALA A 49 1.53 -0.11 -3.52
C ALA A 49 0.62 0.53 -4.60
N SER A 50 -0.70 0.50 -4.43
CA SER A 50 -1.64 1.11 -5.38
C SER A 50 -1.46 2.64 -5.47
N ILE A 51 -1.35 3.35 -4.34
CA ILE A 51 -1.17 4.81 -4.34
C ILE A 51 0.19 5.20 -4.97
N LEU A 52 1.26 4.49 -4.62
CA LEU A 52 2.60 4.71 -5.19
C LEU A 52 2.64 4.42 -6.71
N CYS A 53 1.89 3.41 -7.17
CA CYS A 53 1.71 3.15 -8.59
C CYS A 53 0.96 4.26 -9.30
N LEU A 54 -0.12 4.79 -8.71
CA LEU A 54 -0.85 5.95 -9.25
C LEU A 54 0.05 7.19 -9.37
N CYS A 55 0.84 7.47 -8.34
CA CYS A 55 1.82 8.55 -8.36
C CYS A 55 2.82 8.38 -9.51
N THR A 56 3.35 7.18 -9.69
CA THR A 56 4.29 6.87 -10.78
C THR A 56 3.64 7.03 -12.15
N ILE A 57 2.38 6.62 -12.31
CA ILE A 57 1.62 6.83 -13.55
C ILE A 57 1.47 8.33 -13.83
N SER A 58 1.19 9.15 -12.82
CA SER A 58 1.08 10.60 -12.98
C SER A 58 2.40 11.20 -13.49
N VAL A 59 3.52 10.85 -12.85
CA VAL A 59 4.86 11.32 -13.23
C VAL A 59 5.25 10.86 -14.64
N ASP A 60 4.98 9.59 -14.98
CA ASP A 60 5.24 9.03 -16.30
C ASP A 60 4.51 9.82 -17.40
N ARG A 61 3.22 10.13 -17.19
CA ARG A 61 2.44 10.95 -18.13
C ARG A 61 2.93 12.38 -18.21
N TYR A 62 3.28 13.01 -17.08
CA TYR A 62 3.84 14.36 -17.06
C TYR A 62 5.15 14.45 -17.87
N VAL A 63 6.07 13.50 -17.67
CA VAL A 63 7.34 13.43 -18.40
C VAL A 63 7.09 13.17 -19.89
N GLY A 64 6.13 12.31 -20.24
CA GLY A 64 5.72 12.07 -21.63
C GLY A 64 5.21 13.33 -22.34
N VAL A 65 4.45 14.18 -21.64
CA VAL A 65 3.94 15.45 -22.18
C VAL A 65 5.03 16.51 -22.29
N ARG A 66 5.83 16.73 -21.24
CA ARG A 66 6.89 17.76 -21.22
C ARG A 66 8.09 17.43 -22.11
N HIS A 67 8.40 16.15 -22.29
CA HIS A 67 9.59 15.69 -23.01
C HIS A 67 9.25 14.70 -24.12
N SER A 68 8.21 14.97 -24.91
CA SER A 68 7.70 14.08 -25.97
C SER A 68 8.77 13.51 -26.92
N LEU A 69 9.75 14.32 -27.34
CA LEU A 69 10.82 13.89 -28.26
C LEU A 69 11.92 13.05 -27.60
N LYS A 70 12.12 13.19 -26.28
CA LYS A 70 13.15 12.45 -25.51
C LYS A 70 12.56 11.31 -24.69
N TYR A 71 11.24 11.25 -24.55
CA TYR A 71 10.55 10.24 -23.75
C TYR A 71 10.96 8.78 -24.08
N PRO A 72 11.09 8.37 -25.36
CA PRO A 72 11.48 6.99 -25.69
C PRO A 72 12.89 6.60 -25.24
N SER A 73 13.80 7.56 -25.03
CA SER A 73 15.14 7.30 -24.51
C SER A 73 15.21 7.42 -22.98
N ILE A 74 14.30 8.19 -22.38
CA ILE A 74 14.21 8.37 -20.93
C ILE A 74 13.57 7.15 -20.28
N MET A 75 12.41 6.71 -20.78
CA MET A 75 11.61 5.64 -20.18
C MET A 75 11.73 4.35 -21.00
N THR A 76 12.41 3.35 -20.44
CA THR A 76 12.58 2.02 -21.04
C THR A 76 11.87 0.96 -20.20
N GLU A 77 11.52 -0.18 -20.80
CA GLU A 77 10.84 -1.27 -20.08
C GLU A 77 11.61 -1.75 -18.84
N ARG A 78 12.95 -1.81 -18.92
CA ARG A 78 13.81 -2.18 -17.79
C ARG A 78 13.73 -1.17 -16.64
N LYS A 79 13.68 0.13 -16.96
CA LYS A 79 13.51 1.18 -15.95
C LYS A 79 12.12 1.12 -15.33
N ALA A 80 11.08 0.92 -16.14
CA ALA A 80 9.72 0.76 -15.64
C ALA A 80 9.60 -0.43 -14.69
N ALA A 81 10.21 -1.57 -15.03
CA ALA A 81 10.27 -2.74 -14.15
C ALA A 81 11.05 -2.47 -12.85
N ALA A 82 12.18 -1.76 -12.92
CA ALA A 82 12.95 -1.36 -11.75
C ALA A 82 12.16 -0.41 -10.83
N ILE A 83 11.43 0.54 -11.41
CA ILE A 83 10.55 1.45 -10.65
C ILE A 83 9.46 0.64 -9.94
N LEU A 84 8.78 -0.27 -10.64
CA LEU A 84 7.78 -1.15 -10.02
C LEU A 84 8.36 -1.96 -8.86
N ALA A 85 9.54 -2.56 -9.04
CA ALA A 85 10.21 -3.31 -7.97
C ALA A 85 10.53 -2.44 -6.75
N LEU A 86 11.00 -1.19 -6.96
CA LEU A 86 11.25 -0.23 -5.89
C LEU A 86 9.97 0.15 -5.15
N LEU A 87 8.85 0.37 -5.86
CA LEU A 87 7.57 0.72 -5.24
C LEU A 87 7.07 -0.41 -4.35
N TRP A 88 7.14 -1.66 -4.82
CA TRP A 88 6.79 -2.83 -4.01
C TRP A 88 7.71 -3.00 -2.79
N ALA A 89 9.02 -2.76 -2.96
CA ALA A 89 9.96 -2.78 -1.84
C ALA A 89 9.64 -1.69 -0.80
N LEU A 90 9.31 -0.48 -1.23
CA LEU A 90 8.90 0.61 -0.34
C LEU A 90 7.60 0.27 0.39
N ALA A 91 6.61 -0.28 -0.31
CA ALA A 91 5.36 -0.72 0.31
C ALA A 91 5.60 -1.82 1.37
N LEU A 92 6.50 -2.78 1.09
CA LEU A 92 6.90 -3.81 2.05
C LEU A 92 7.55 -3.22 3.30
N VAL A 93 8.43 -2.23 3.13
CA VAL A 93 9.08 -1.55 4.27
C VAL A 93 8.04 -0.86 5.16
N VAL A 94 7.05 -0.21 4.56
CA VAL A 94 5.97 0.43 5.33
C VAL A 94 5.11 -0.61 6.05
N SER A 95 4.73 -1.70 5.38
CA SER A 95 3.84 -2.72 5.97
C SER A 95 4.47 -3.55 7.09
N VAL A 96 5.81 -3.60 7.17
CA VAL A 96 6.53 -4.41 8.18
C VAL A 96 6.61 -3.72 9.55
N GLY A 97 6.34 -2.42 9.64
CA GLY A 97 6.39 -1.65 10.91
C GLY A 97 5.68 -2.34 12.09
N PRO A 98 4.40 -2.74 11.96
CA PRO A 98 3.66 -3.39 13.06
C PRO A 98 4.23 -4.77 13.45
N LEU A 99 4.86 -5.47 12.49
CA LEU A 99 5.49 -6.79 12.73
C LEU A 99 6.82 -6.67 13.50
N LEU A 100 7.48 -5.50 13.43
CA LEU A 100 8.72 -5.20 14.16
C LEU A 100 8.47 -4.63 15.57
N GLY A 101 7.21 -4.60 16.02
CA GLY A 101 6.85 -4.14 17.36
C GLY A 101 6.47 -2.67 17.45
N TRP A 102 6.29 -1.95 16.33
CA TRP A 102 5.57 -0.67 16.33
C TRP A 102 4.06 -0.94 16.37
N LYS A 103 3.61 -1.56 17.46
CA LYS A 103 2.23 -1.99 17.65
C LYS A 103 1.81 -1.74 19.10
N GLU A 104 0.54 -1.39 19.30
CA GLU A 104 -0.04 -1.24 20.64
C GLU A 104 0.15 -2.49 21.51
N PRO A 105 0.12 -2.32 22.84
CA PRO A 105 0.05 -3.46 23.75
C PRO A 105 -1.12 -4.37 23.37
N VAL A 106 -0.84 -5.67 23.40
CA VAL A 106 -1.77 -6.75 23.11
C VAL A 106 -3.10 -6.56 23.85
N PRO A 107 -4.24 -6.38 23.16
CA PRO A 107 -5.54 -6.44 23.82
C PRO A 107 -5.80 -7.88 24.34
N PRO A 108 -6.47 -8.04 25.48
CA PRO A 108 -6.77 -9.35 26.07
C PRO A 108 -7.75 -10.17 25.24
N ASP A 109 -8.55 -9.53 24.38
CA ASP A 109 -9.56 -10.17 23.55
C ASP A 109 -9.03 -10.48 22.13
N GLU A 110 -8.86 -11.76 21.81
CA GLU A 110 -8.46 -12.23 20.47
C GLU A 110 -9.54 -12.02 19.39
N ARG A 111 -10.75 -11.62 19.81
CA ARG A 111 -11.89 -11.32 18.95
C ARG A 111 -11.81 -9.94 18.31
N PHE A 112 -10.90 -9.08 18.77
CA PHE A 112 -10.67 -7.77 18.20
C PHE A 112 -9.48 -7.83 17.24
N CYS A 113 -9.70 -7.41 16.00
CA CYS A 113 -8.65 -7.26 14.99
C CYS A 113 -8.75 -5.87 14.40
N GLY A 114 -7.65 -5.12 14.46
CA GLY A 114 -7.56 -3.77 13.95
C GLY A 114 -6.14 -3.46 13.50
N ILE A 115 -6.02 -2.47 12.63
CA ILE A 115 -4.73 -1.87 12.27
C ILE A 115 -4.21 -1.12 13.49
N THR A 116 -2.89 -1.13 13.71
CA THR A 116 -2.32 -0.42 14.86
C THR A 116 -2.43 1.10 14.70
N GLU A 117 -2.87 1.78 15.76
CA GLU A 117 -3.04 3.24 15.81
C GLU A 117 -1.89 3.93 16.57
N GLU A 118 -0.81 3.18 16.88
CA GLU A 118 0.40 3.73 17.48
C GLU A 118 0.87 4.97 16.73
N ALA A 119 0.91 6.11 17.42
CA ALA A 119 1.01 7.42 16.79
C ALA A 119 2.24 7.55 15.87
N GLY A 120 3.38 6.97 16.27
CA GLY A 120 4.60 6.98 15.45
C GLY A 120 4.44 6.23 14.13
N TYR A 121 3.83 5.04 14.17
CA TYR A 121 3.55 4.25 12.97
C TYR A 121 2.48 4.88 12.10
N ALA A 122 1.36 5.32 12.70
CA ALA A 122 0.25 5.94 12.00
C ALA A 122 0.70 7.19 11.24
N VAL A 123 1.52 8.05 11.85
CA VAL A 123 2.09 9.24 11.19
C VAL A 123 3.07 8.84 10.09
N PHE A 124 4.00 7.92 10.36
CA PHE A 124 4.98 7.49 9.38
C PHE A 124 4.32 6.87 8.13
N SER A 125 3.42 5.91 8.35
CA SER A 125 2.68 5.21 7.31
C SER A 125 1.81 6.17 6.50
N SER A 126 1.03 7.06 7.14
CA SER A 126 0.19 8.02 6.43
C SER A 126 1.00 9.03 5.61
N VAL A 127 2.13 9.51 6.12
CA VAL A 127 3.00 10.44 5.38
C VAL A 127 3.60 9.76 4.14
N CYS A 128 4.15 8.56 4.31
CA CYS A 128 4.77 7.81 3.22
C CYS A 128 3.77 7.34 2.16
N SER A 129 2.61 6.84 2.58
CA SER A 129 1.66 6.17 1.68
C SER A 129 0.60 7.11 1.11
N PHE A 130 0.29 8.23 1.77
CA PHE A 130 -0.78 9.14 1.34
C PHE A 130 -0.30 10.56 1.08
N TYR A 131 0.24 11.26 2.08
CA TYR A 131 0.52 12.70 1.94
C TYR A 131 1.63 13.01 0.93
N LEU A 132 2.73 12.25 0.93
CA LEU A 132 3.80 12.43 -0.04
C LEU A 132 3.33 12.10 -1.48
N PRO A 133 2.70 10.95 -1.76
CA PRO A 133 2.15 10.66 -3.09
C PRO A 133 1.11 11.69 -3.54
N MET A 134 0.21 12.13 -2.64
CA MET A 134 -0.78 13.16 -2.95
C MET A 134 -0.12 14.46 -3.37
N ALA A 135 0.88 14.94 -2.63
CA ALA A 135 1.60 16.16 -2.98
C ALA A 135 2.26 16.05 -4.36
N VAL A 136 2.88 14.90 -4.68
CA VAL A 136 3.48 14.67 -6.00
C VAL A 136 2.42 14.69 -7.11
N ILE A 137 1.28 14.02 -6.91
CA ILE A 137 0.19 13.98 -7.89
C ILE A 137 -0.39 15.38 -8.15
N VAL A 138 -0.51 16.23 -7.13
CA VAL A 138 -1.09 17.57 -7.27
C VAL A 138 -0.12 18.57 -7.92
N VAL A 139 1.19 18.43 -7.67
CA VAL A 139 2.20 19.37 -8.17
C VAL A 139 2.59 19.10 -9.64
N MET A 140 2.45 17.86 -10.09
CA MET A 140 2.79 17.41 -11.45
C MET A 140 1.60 17.51 -12.40
#